data_AF-A0A5M8QE57-F1
#
_entry.id   AF-A0A5M8QE57-F1
#
_cell.length_a   1.000
_cell.length_b   1.000
_cell.length_c   1.000
_cell.angle_alpha   90.00
_cell.angle_beta   90.00
_cell.angle_gamma   90.00
#
_symmetry.space_group_name_H-M   'P 1'
#
loop_
_entity.id
_entity.type
_entity.pdbx_description
1 polymer ?
#
loop_
_entity_poly.entity_id
_entity_poly.type
_entity_poly.pdbx_seq_one_letter_code
_entity_poly.pdbx_strand_id
1 'polypeptide(L)'
;MLPPEDDEGFTVPEQLPLYQKGREIYSLTKKIAGLIEEEDEVLSSLKECMLFDASLLTVKVAGAEAADLYDLRMENATFIRKAALDLLSHCTSLEMFGYRDTHYLPLLREALEEYRFLFIDWVQGFDPWNYVNDRWGLFNPPGVQAQDPDDDSF
;
A
#
# COMPACT_ATOMS: atom_id res chain seq x y z
N MET A 1 -5.86 2.07 24.76
CA MET A 1 -5.19 1.08 25.60
C MET A 1 -3.87 0.81 24.89
N LEU A 2 -2.73 1.11 25.52
CA LEU A 2 -1.43 0.75 24.93
C LEU A 2 -1.28 -0.78 25.01
N PRO A 3 -0.68 -1.43 24.00
CA PRO A 3 -0.43 -2.86 24.06
C PRO A 3 0.55 -3.17 25.22
N PRO A 4 0.43 -4.36 25.84
CA PRO A 4 1.31 -4.79 26.93
C PRO A 4 2.78 -4.88 26.46
N GLU A 5 3.71 -4.60 27.38
CA GLU A 5 5.13 -4.35 27.09
C GLU A 5 5.97 -5.59 26.70
N ASP A 6 5.37 -6.79 26.59
CA ASP A 6 6.09 -8.06 26.40
C ASP A 6 5.61 -8.87 25.18
N ASP A 7 5.27 -8.21 24.06
CA ASP A 7 4.98 -8.88 22.79
C ASP A 7 6.12 -8.65 21.80
N GLU A 8 7.12 -9.54 21.80
CA GLU A 8 8.27 -9.50 20.87
C GLU A 8 7.88 -9.69 19.39
N GLY A 9 6.58 -9.83 19.05
CA GLY A 9 6.10 -10.10 17.69
C GLY A 9 5.41 -8.94 16.95
N PHE A 10 4.85 -7.94 17.62
CA PHE A 10 4.06 -6.90 16.94
C PHE A 10 4.86 -5.62 16.70
N THR A 11 5.31 -5.43 15.47
CA THR A 11 5.83 -4.13 15.06
C THR A 11 4.67 -3.15 14.90
N VAL A 12 4.67 -2.09 15.71
CA VAL A 12 3.69 -1.00 15.59
C VAL A 12 3.84 -0.39 14.19
N PRO A 13 2.81 -0.44 13.32
CA PRO A 13 2.94 -0.02 11.92
C PRO A 13 3.52 1.38 11.75
N GLU A 14 3.22 2.30 12.66
CA GLU A 14 3.70 3.68 12.68
C GLU A 14 5.23 3.81 12.80
N GLN A 15 5.92 2.77 13.26
CA GLN A 15 7.38 2.72 13.36
C GLN A 15 8.05 2.27 12.06
N LEU A 16 7.31 1.62 11.15
CA LEU A 16 7.88 1.14 9.90
C LEU A 16 8.23 2.31 8.96
N PRO A 17 9.45 2.35 8.41
CA PRO A 17 9.83 3.34 7.41
C PRO A 17 8.85 3.40 6.24
N LEU A 18 8.37 2.24 5.78
CA LEU A 18 7.39 2.12 4.71
C LEU A 18 6.09 2.86 5.05
N TYR A 19 5.54 2.63 6.25
CA TYR A 19 4.32 3.28 6.70
C TYR A 19 4.49 4.80 6.79
N GLN A 20 5.61 5.25 7.37
CA GLN A 20 5.92 6.68 7.49
C GLN A 20 6.04 7.34 6.11
N LYS A 21 6.65 6.66 5.14
CA LYS A 21 6.72 7.14 3.77
C LYS A 21 5.34 7.19 3.10
N GLY A 22 4.49 6.20 3.36
CA GLY A 22 3.08 6.22 2.92
C GLY A 22 2.31 7.43 3.48
N ARG A 23 2.55 7.80 4.75
CA ARG A 23 1.96 9.01 5.38
C ARG A 23 2.43 10.30 4.73
N GLU A 24 3.71 10.37 4.36
CA GLU A 24 4.27 11.50 3.62
C GLU A 24 3.59 11.63 2.25
N ILE A 25 3.47 10.53 1.51
CA ILE A 25 2.77 10.48 0.22
C ILE A 25 1.32 10.95 0.37
N TYR A 26 0.58 10.44 1.36
CA TYR A 26 -0.80 10.88 1.59
C TYR A 26 -0.89 12.39 1.87
N SER A 27 0.04 12.93 2.67
CA SER A 27 0.11 14.37 2.93
C SER A 27 0.42 15.19 1.67
N LEU A 28 1.34 14.74 0.83
CA LEU A 28 1.65 15.38 -0.46
C LEU A 28 0.43 15.35 -1.40
N THR A 29 -0.19 14.18 -1.56
CA THR A 29 -1.41 14.00 -2.37
C THR A 29 -2.53 14.91 -1.88
N LYS A 30 -2.74 15.02 -0.56
CA LYS A 30 -3.75 15.93 0.01
C LYS A 30 -3.48 17.40 -0.31
N LYS A 31 -2.22 17.83 -0.31
CA LYS A 31 -1.85 19.20 -0.70
C LYS A 31 -2.11 19.45 -2.18
N ILE A 32 -1.74 18.51 -3.05
CA ILE A 32 -2.00 18.59 -4.50
C ILE A 32 -3.53 18.63 -4.76
N ALA A 33 -4.28 17.69 -4.17
CA ALA A 33 -5.73 17.64 -4.29
C ALA A 33 -6.42 18.91 -3.78
N GLY A 34 -5.85 19.58 -2.78
CA GLY A 34 -6.37 20.84 -2.23
C GLY A 34 -6.22 22.05 -3.17
N LEU A 35 -5.46 21.94 -4.27
CA LEU A 35 -5.34 22.98 -5.29
C LEU A 35 -6.34 22.79 -6.45
N ILE A 36 -7.07 21.67 -6.47
CA ILE A 36 -8.06 21.38 -7.51
C ILE A 36 -9.39 22.06 -7.16
N GLU A 37 -9.88 22.92 -8.06
CA GLU A 37 -11.19 23.57 -7.99
C GLU A 37 -12.32 22.53 -7.99
N GLU A 38 -13.39 22.74 -7.19
CA GLU A 38 -14.47 21.74 -7.04
C GLU A 38 -15.41 21.69 -8.23
N GLU A 39 -15.49 22.77 -9.00
CA GLU A 39 -16.34 22.90 -10.17
C GLU A 39 -15.80 22.13 -11.40
N ASP A 40 -14.53 21.72 -11.38
CA ASP A 40 -13.97 20.83 -12.40
C ASP A 40 -14.30 19.37 -12.05
N GLU A 41 -15.40 18.86 -12.60
CA GLU A 41 -15.90 17.51 -12.30
C GLU A 41 -14.86 16.41 -12.58
N VAL A 42 -14.03 16.57 -13.62
CA VAL A 42 -13.03 15.57 -14.01
C VAL A 42 -11.86 15.59 -13.05
N LEU A 43 -11.28 16.76 -12.78
CA LEU A 43 -10.16 16.88 -11.83
C LEU A 43 -10.61 16.56 -10.41
N SER A 44 -11.84 16.92 -10.02
CA SER A 44 -12.41 16.57 -8.73
C SER A 44 -12.56 15.06 -8.58
N SER A 45 -13.05 14.35 -9.60
CA SER A 45 -13.10 12.88 -9.55
C SER A 45 -11.70 12.26 -9.44
N LEU A 46 -10.71 12.80 -10.15
CA LEU A 46 -9.32 12.33 -10.06
C LEU A 46 -8.73 12.56 -8.67
N LYS A 47 -9.01 13.69 -8.02
CA LYS A 47 -8.49 13.98 -6.66
C LYS A 47 -9.01 12.98 -5.64
N GLU A 48 -10.26 12.53 -5.76
CA GLU A 48 -10.84 11.50 -4.89
C GLU A 48 -10.13 10.15 -5.06
N CYS A 49 -9.92 9.72 -6.31
CA CYS A 49 -9.16 8.50 -6.61
C CYS A 49 -7.73 8.57 -6.05
N MET A 50 -7.03 9.69 -6.26
CA MET A 50 -5.68 9.89 -5.73
C MET A 50 -5.63 9.80 -4.21
N LEU A 51 -6.57 10.42 -3.51
CA LEU A 51 -6.64 10.37 -2.05
C LEU A 51 -6.94 8.95 -1.54
N PHE A 52 -7.81 8.23 -2.22
CA PHE A 52 -8.10 6.83 -1.92
C PHE A 52 -6.86 5.96 -2.08
N ASP A 53 -6.20 6.01 -3.24
CA ASP A 53 -4.98 5.23 -3.50
C ASP A 53 -3.87 5.57 -2.51
N ALA A 54 -3.61 6.86 -2.27
CA ALA A 54 -2.62 7.30 -1.31
C ALA A 54 -2.90 6.78 0.10
N SER A 55 -4.17 6.64 0.49
CA SER A 55 -4.54 6.09 1.80
C SER A 55 -4.21 4.60 1.93
N LEU A 56 -4.36 3.83 0.84
CA LEU A 56 -4.09 2.39 0.83
C LEU A 56 -2.62 2.07 1.12
N LEU A 57 -1.68 2.96 0.78
CA LEU A 57 -0.25 2.82 1.10
C LEU A 57 0.04 2.79 2.61
N THR A 58 -0.92 3.17 3.46
CA THR A 58 -0.76 3.10 4.92
C THR A 58 -1.70 2.08 5.55
N VAL A 59 -2.97 2.09 5.13
CA VAL A 59 -4.00 1.19 5.65
C VAL A 59 -3.64 -0.28 5.40
N LYS A 60 -3.10 -0.60 4.23
CA LYS A 60 -2.73 -1.98 3.89
C LYS A 60 -1.40 -2.43 4.51
N VAL A 61 -0.49 -1.50 4.81
CA VAL A 61 0.69 -1.81 5.64
C VAL A 61 0.24 -2.20 7.04
N ALA A 62 -0.62 -1.39 7.67
CA ALA A 62 -1.16 -1.73 8.99
C ALA A 62 -1.96 -3.04 8.99
N GLY A 63 -2.76 -3.29 7.94
CA GLY A 63 -3.48 -4.55 7.79
C GLY A 63 -2.57 -5.78 7.64
N ALA A 64 -1.46 -5.64 6.92
CA ALA A 64 -0.46 -6.69 6.79
C ALA A 64 0.30 -6.94 8.09
N GLU A 65 0.69 -5.90 8.84
CA GLU A 65 1.40 -6.07 10.12
C GLU A 65 0.49 -6.58 11.25
N ALA A 66 -0.81 -6.35 11.15
CA ALA A 66 -1.79 -6.98 12.04
C ALA A 66 -2.02 -8.46 11.72
N ALA A 67 -1.57 -8.95 10.56
CA ALA A 67 -1.75 -10.31 10.08
C ALA A 67 -0.40 -11.02 10.00
N ASP A 68 -0.15 -11.99 10.89
CA ASP A 68 1.07 -12.78 10.87
C ASP A 68 0.96 -14.01 9.95
N LEU A 69 0.38 -13.85 8.75
CA LEU A 69 0.23 -14.92 7.77
C LEU A 69 0.64 -14.42 6.37
N TYR A 70 1.50 -15.17 5.72
CA TYR A 70 2.12 -14.86 4.43
C TYR A 70 1.10 -14.53 3.35
N ASP A 71 0.06 -15.35 3.20
CA ASP A 71 -0.99 -15.17 2.20
C ASP A 71 -1.71 -13.82 2.38
N LEU A 72 -2.08 -13.48 3.63
CA LEU A 72 -2.71 -12.21 3.96
C LEU A 72 -1.77 -11.01 3.78
N ARG A 73 -0.49 -11.15 4.16
CA ARG A 73 0.52 -10.10 3.96
C ARG A 73 0.75 -9.85 2.47
N MET A 74 0.82 -10.90 1.65
CA MET A 74 0.99 -10.81 0.20
C MET A 74 -0.25 -10.23 -0.50
N GLU A 75 -1.46 -10.54 -0.03
CA GLU A 75 -2.69 -9.91 -0.51
C GLU A 75 -2.66 -8.39 -0.25
N ASN A 76 -2.33 -7.97 0.96
CA ASN A 76 -2.18 -6.55 1.28
C ASN A 76 -1.07 -5.87 0.47
N ALA A 77 0.07 -6.54 0.28
CA ALA A 77 1.15 -6.06 -0.57
C ALA A 77 0.70 -5.85 -2.03
N THR A 78 -0.21 -6.69 -2.53
CA THR A 78 -0.80 -6.56 -3.87
C THR A 78 -1.64 -5.28 -3.98
N PHE A 79 -2.49 -5.00 -2.99
CA PHE A 79 -3.26 -3.76 -2.95
C PHE A 79 -2.37 -2.51 -2.88
N ILE A 80 -1.31 -2.54 -2.07
CA ILE A 80 -0.34 -1.43 -1.97
C ILE A 80 0.29 -1.15 -3.34
N ARG A 81 0.82 -2.19 -4.00
CA ARG A 81 1.47 -2.04 -5.30
C ARG A 81 0.50 -1.51 -6.34
N LYS A 82 -0.74 -2.01 -6.37
CA LYS A 82 -1.78 -1.51 -7.28
C LYS A 82 -2.05 -0.02 -7.03
N ALA A 83 -2.31 0.37 -5.78
CA ALA A 83 -2.59 1.75 -5.42
C ALA A 83 -1.44 2.70 -5.78
N ALA A 84 -0.18 2.29 -5.57
CA ALA A 84 0.97 3.10 -5.96
C ALA A 84 1.05 3.32 -7.49
N LEU A 85 0.76 2.29 -8.29
CA LEU A 85 0.73 2.40 -9.76
C LEU A 85 -0.45 3.23 -10.27
N ASP A 86 -1.62 3.06 -9.65
CA ASP A 86 -2.82 3.85 -9.96
C ASP A 86 -2.57 5.33 -9.62
N LEU A 87 -1.98 5.64 -8.47
CA LEU A 87 -1.58 7.00 -8.08
C LEU A 87 -0.59 7.64 -9.08
N LEU A 88 0.41 6.90 -9.56
CA LEU A 88 1.30 7.38 -10.63
C LEU A 88 0.55 7.67 -11.95
N SER A 89 -0.46 6.85 -12.25
CA SER A 89 -1.29 7.00 -13.44
C SER A 89 -2.19 8.23 -13.32
N HIS A 90 -2.76 8.47 -12.13
CA HIS A 90 -3.55 9.66 -11.84
C HIS A 90 -2.75 10.95 -11.92
N CYS A 91 -1.47 10.96 -11.51
CA CYS A 91 -0.57 12.09 -11.77
C CYS A 91 -0.49 12.42 -13.27
N THR A 92 -0.39 11.40 -14.13
CA THR A 92 -0.37 11.60 -15.58
C THR A 92 -1.73 12.06 -16.10
N SER A 93 -2.83 11.52 -15.55
CA SER A 93 -4.18 11.98 -15.90
C SER A 93 -4.40 13.45 -15.54
N LEU A 94 -3.95 13.92 -14.37
CA LEU A 94 -4.03 15.35 -14.01
C LEU A 94 -3.39 16.24 -15.08
N GLU A 95 -2.18 15.88 -15.55
CA GLU A 95 -1.49 16.63 -16.62
C GLU A 95 -2.30 16.61 -17.93
N MET A 96 -2.82 15.45 -18.31
CA MET A 96 -3.63 15.28 -19.53
C MET A 96 -4.92 16.10 -19.50
N PHE A 97 -5.56 16.24 -18.34
CA PHE A 97 -6.80 16.98 -18.16
C PHE A 97 -6.58 18.46 -17.78
N GLY A 98 -5.35 18.96 -17.88
CA GLY A 98 -5.09 20.40 -17.80
C GLY A 98 -4.92 20.95 -16.38
N TYR A 99 -4.58 20.10 -15.41
CA TYR A 99 -4.17 20.56 -14.08
C TYR A 99 -3.00 21.55 -14.20
N ARG A 100 -3.09 22.69 -13.50
CA ARG A 100 -2.17 23.83 -13.71
C ARG A 100 -0.89 23.70 -12.87
N ASP A 101 -1.00 23.18 -11.66
CA ASP A 101 0.11 23.12 -10.71
C ASP A 101 0.95 21.83 -10.85
N THR A 102 1.32 21.49 -12.08
CA THR A 102 2.03 20.24 -12.41
C THR A 102 3.42 20.14 -11.78
N HIS A 103 4.01 21.26 -11.37
CA HIS A 103 5.34 21.28 -10.78
C HIS A 103 5.42 20.56 -9.42
N TYR A 104 4.29 20.27 -8.77
CA TYR A 104 4.25 19.47 -7.54
C TYR A 104 4.21 17.96 -7.82
N LEU A 105 3.81 17.53 -9.01
CA LEU A 105 3.69 16.11 -9.36
C LEU A 105 5.03 15.36 -9.34
N PRO A 106 6.17 15.94 -9.77
CA PRO A 106 7.47 15.31 -9.62
C PRO A 106 7.81 14.93 -8.17
N LEU A 107 7.46 15.77 -7.18
CA LEU A 107 7.69 15.48 -5.76
C LEU A 107 6.92 14.24 -5.29
N LEU A 108 5.67 14.11 -5.73
CA LEU A 108 4.85 12.93 -5.43
C LEU A 108 5.40 11.68 -6.12
N ARG A 109 5.85 11.77 -7.38
CA ARG A 109 6.47 10.67 -8.12
C ARG A 109 7.78 10.19 -7.47
N GLU A 110 8.61 11.12 -6.99
CA GLU A 110 9.85 10.81 -6.27
C GLU A 110 9.55 10.12 -4.94
N ALA A 111 8.61 10.63 -4.15
CA ALA A 111 8.20 9.99 -2.90
C ALA A 111 7.66 8.56 -3.11
N LEU A 112 6.92 8.31 -4.20
CA LEU A 112 6.45 6.98 -4.58
C LEU A 112 7.60 6.03 -4.97
N GLU A 113 8.65 6.55 -5.60
CA GLU A 113 9.83 5.75 -5.94
C GLU A 113 10.64 5.37 -4.70
N GLU A 114 10.81 6.30 -3.76
CA GLU A 114 11.40 5.99 -2.45
C GLU A 114 10.57 4.95 -1.67
N TYR A 115 9.24 5.09 -1.69
CA TYR A 115 8.32 4.11 -1.12
C TYR A 115 8.48 2.73 -1.76
N ARG A 116 8.71 2.66 -3.09
CA ARG A 116 8.92 1.40 -3.80
C ARG A 116 10.16 0.65 -3.29
N PHE A 117 11.25 1.35 -2.97
CA PHE A 117 12.43 0.71 -2.38
C PHE A 117 12.13 0.12 -1.01
N LEU A 118 11.50 0.90 -0.13
CA LEU A 118 11.09 0.43 1.20
C LEU A 118 10.11 -0.76 1.12
N PHE A 119 9.22 -0.75 0.12
CA PHE A 119 8.23 -1.81 -0.11
C PHE A 119 8.91 -3.12 -0.48
N ILE A 120 9.95 -3.06 -1.33
CA ILE A 120 10.70 -4.26 -1.72
C ILE A 120 11.38 -4.88 -0.51
N ASP A 121 12.06 -4.09 0.30
CA ASP A 121 12.74 -4.57 1.50
C ASP A 121 11.74 -5.18 2.51
N TRP A 122 10.57 -4.55 2.65
CA TRP A 122 9.49 -5.04 3.51
C TRP A 122 8.95 -6.40 3.07
N VAL A 123 8.63 -6.58 1.78
CA VAL A 123 8.11 -7.86 1.25
C VAL A 123 9.15 -8.98 1.34
N GLN A 124 10.44 -8.67 1.18
CA GLN A 124 11.52 -9.66 1.34
C GLN A 124 11.60 -10.24 2.76
N GLY A 125 11.04 -9.55 3.76
CA GLY A 125 11.00 -10.02 5.14
C GLY A 125 9.86 -11.00 5.45
N PHE A 126 8.98 -11.32 4.49
CA PHE A 126 7.87 -12.23 4.73
C PHE A 126 8.36 -13.68 4.71
N ASP A 127 7.97 -14.47 5.72
CA ASP A 127 8.21 -15.92 5.73
C ASP A 127 7.13 -16.64 4.90
N PRO A 128 7.47 -17.25 3.75
CA PRO A 128 6.50 -17.97 2.95
C PRO A 128 5.86 -19.14 3.69
N TRP A 129 6.56 -19.77 4.62
CA TRP A 129 6.08 -20.99 5.27
C TRP A 129 5.15 -20.75 6.46
N ASN A 130 4.93 -19.49 6.83
CA ASN A 130 3.90 -19.10 7.79
C ASN A 130 2.62 -18.69 7.04
N TYR A 131 1.81 -19.65 6.59
CA TYR A 131 0.69 -19.40 5.68
C TYR A 131 -0.54 -20.24 6.03
N VAL A 132 -1.71 -19.82 5.53
CA VAL A 132 -2.89 -20.67 5.34
C VAL A 132 -3.05 -20.96 3.85
N ASN A 133 -3.49 -22.16 3.48
CA ASN A 133 -3.65 -22.52 2.07
C ASN A 133 -4.59 -21.55 1.35
N ASP A 134 -4.02 -20.74 0.46
CA ASP A 134 -4.76 -19.86 -0.43
C ASP A 134 -5.46 -20.70 -1.50
N ARG A 135 -6.79 -20.78 -1.39
CA ARG A 135 -7.65 -21.52 -2.30
C ARG A 135 -7.73 -20.91 -3.71
N TRP A 136 -7.23 -19.70 -3.90
CA TRP A 136 -7.03 -19.08 -5.22
C TRP A 136 -5.64 -19.38 -5.80
N GLY A 137 -4.70 -19.84 -4.98
CA GLY A 137 -3.36 -20.28 -5.37
C GLY A 137 -2.41 -19.16 -5.78
N LEU A 138 -2.71 -17.91 -5.42
CA LEU A 138 -1.91 -16.74 -5.75
C LEU A 138 -0.75 -16.56 -4.77
N PHE A 139 -0.95 -16.91 -3.51
CA PHE A 139 0.00 -16.66 -2.43
C PHE A 139 0.44 -17.92 -1.67
N ASN A 140 0.36 -19.09 -2.30
CA ASN A 140 0.87 -20.32 -1.74
C ASN A 140 2.40 -20.44 -1.87
N PRO A 141 3.08 -21.10 -0.90
CA PRO A 141 4.51 -21.35 -1.00
C PRO A 141 4.89 -22.30 -2.15
N PRO A 142 6.17 -22.32 -2.56
CA PRO A 142 6.64 -23.23 -3.59
C PRO A 142 6.31 -24.69 -3.25
N GLY A 143 5.54 -25.34 -4.13
CA GLY A 143 5.16 -26.75 -4.00
C GLY A 143 3.78 -26.99 -3.38
N VAL A 144 3.11 -25.96 -2.86
CA VAL A 144 1.75 -26.06 -2.29
C VAL A 144 0.71 -25.68 -3.34
N GLN A 145 -0.27 -26.54 -3.58
CA GLN A 145 -1.36 -26.33 -4.52
C GLN A 145 -2.63 -25.88 -3.79
N ALA A 146 -3.45 -25.06 -4.46
CA ALA A 146 -4.72 -24.59 -3.90
C ALA A 146 -5.69 -25.73 -3.52
N GLN A 147 -5.55 -26.90 -4.18
CA GLN A 147 -6.35 -28.09 -3.94
C GLN A 147 -5.80 -29.00 -2.83
N ASP A 148 -4.57 -28.75 -2.34
CA ASP A 148 -4.02 -29.54 -1.25
C ASP A 148 -4.90 -29.40 0.00
N PRO A 149 -5.10 -30.46 0.79
CA PRO A 149 -5.78 -30.33 2.08
C PRO A 149 -5.02 -29.33 2.97
N ASP A 150 -5.73 -28.67 3.89
CA ASP A 150 -5.04 -27.89 4.91
C ASP A 150 -4.15 -28.83 5.73
N ASP A 151 -2.95 -28.38 6.08
CA ASP A 151 -2.08 -29.16 6.95
C ASP A 151 -2.69 -29.10 8.37
N ASP A 152 -3.48 -30.10 8.73
CA ASP A 152 -4.17 -30.23 10.03
C ASP A 152 -3.21 -30.40 11.23
N SER A 153 -1.91 -30.14 11.05
CA SER A 153 -0.89 -30.29 12.09
C SER A 153 -0.84 -29.07 13.04
N PHE A 154 -1.86 -28.98 13.90
CA PHE A 154 -1.85 -28.17 15.13
C PHE A 154 -1.10 -28.86 16.27
#